data_AF-A0A3A4VQE9-F1
#
_entry.id   AF-A0A3A4VQE9-F1
#
_cell.length_a   1.000
_cell.length_b   1.000
_cell.length_c   1.000
_cell.angle_alpha   90.00
_cell.angle_beta   90.00
_cell.angle_gamma   90.00
#
_symmetry.space_group_name_H-M   'P 1'
#
loop_
_entity.id
_entity.type
_entity.pdbx_description
1 polymer ?
#
loop_
_entity_poly.entity_id
_entity_poly.type
_entity_poly.pdbx_seq_one_letter_code
_entity_poly.pdbx_strand_id
1 'polypeptide(L)' 'MPRKNSSTKAVRSFRLSLECVRQLKDLSGNMGRSEGDVVEVALDRMYREEIRFGNLMISEGQKPEDNYNVGMKEG' A
#
# COMPACT_ATOMS: atom_id res chain seq x y z
N MET A 1 17.84 3.20 32.00
CA MET A 1 16.86 2.51 31.13
C MET A 1 17.38 2.48 29.70
N PRO A 2 17.35 1.34 29.00
CA PRO A 2 17.83 1.28 27.62
C PRO A 2 16.83 2.01 26.71
N ARG A 3 17.32 3.02 25.99
CA ARG A 3 16.54 3.74 24.97
C ARG A 3 16.37 2.82 23.77
N LYS A 4 15.26 2.07 23.73
CA LYS A 4 14.80 1.47 22.47
C LYS A 4 14.49 2.64 21.53
N ASN A 5 15.21 2.75 20.42
CA ASN A 5 14.87 3.62 19.29
C ASN A 5 13.61 3.10 18.58
N SER A 6 12.53 2.86 19.34
CA SER A 6 11.23 2.64 18.77
C SER A 6 10.79 4.01 18.26
N SER A 7 11.07 4.28 17.00
CA SER A 7 10.37 5.32 16.27
C SER A 7 8.89 5.17 16.62
N THR A 8 8.28 6.21 17.18
CA THR A 8 6.85 6.30 17.52
C THR A 8 6.05 6.34 16.21
N LYS A 9 6.18 5.31 15.39
CA LYS A 9 5.40 5.15 14.17
C LYS A 9 3.96 4.89 14.58
N ALA A 10 3.03 5.60 13.93
CA ALA A 10 1.62 5.43 14.19
C ALA A 10 1.21 3.99 13.85
N VAL A 11 0.58 3.30 14.80
CA VAL A 11 0.03 1.97 14.57
C VAL A 11 -1.22 2.12 13.70
N ARG A 12 -1.26 1.42 12.56
CA ARG A 12 -2.42 1.36 11.68
C ARG A 12 -2.88 -0.07 11.49
N SER A 13 -4.20 -0.26 11.52
CA SER A 13 -4.83 -1.55 11.27
C SER A 13 -5.34 -1.59 9.84
N PHE A 14 -5.02 -2.65 9.11
CA PHE A 14 -5.51 -2.89 7.76
C PHE A 14 -6.50 -4.05 7.75
N ARG A 15 -7.53 -3.97 6.91
CA ARG A 15 -8.40 -5.10 6.61
C ARG A 15 -7.94 -5.71 5.30
N LEU A 16 -7.33 -6.88 5.37
CA LEU A 16 -6.80 -7.62 4.23
C LEU A 16 -7.59 -8.91 4.06
N SER A 17 -7.57 -9.46 2.84
CA SER A 17 -8.11 -10.80 2.60
C SER A 17 -7.31 -11.85 3.39
N LEU A 18 -7.94 -12.97 3.71
CA LEU A 18 -7.28 -14.06 4.43
C LEU A 18 -6.04 -14.59 3.68
N GLU A 19 -6.12 -14.66 2.35
CA GLU A 19 -5.01 -15.09 1.49
C GLU A 19 -3.84 -14.11 1.55
N CYS A 20 -4.13 -12.80 1.51
CA CYS A 20 -3.10 -11.77 1.63
C CYS A 20 -2.37 -11.83 2.97
N VAL A 21 -3.10 -12.06 4.08
CA VAL A 21 -2.48 -12.25 5.40
C VAL A 21 -1.56 -13.47 5.43
N ARG A 22 -1.96 -14.59 4.80
CA ARG A 22 -1.12 -15.80 4.71
C ARG A 22 0.15 -15.54 3.90
N GLN A 23 0.00 -14.96 2.71
CA GLN A 23 1.14 -14.62 1.85
C GLN A 23 2.10 -13.65 2.52
N LEU A 24 1.58 -12.64 3.24
CA LEU A 24 2.39 -11.69 3.98
C LEU A 24 3.19 -12.39 5.08
N LYS A 25 2.57 -13.31 5.81
CA LYS A 25 3.24 -14.09 6.86
C LYS A 25 4.34 -14.97 6.28
N ASP A 26 4.06 -15.69 5.21
CA ASP A 26 5.05 -16.55 4.53
C ASP A 26 6.22 -15.70 4.00
N LEU A 27 5.92 -14.55 3.39
CA LEU A 27 6.92 -13.62 2.88
C LEU A 27 7.78 -13.03 4.00
N SER A 28 7.18 -12.63 5.12
CA SER A 28 7.91 -12.16 6.30
C SER A 28 8.85 -13.22 6.87
N GLY A 29 8.40 -14.48 6.92
CA GLY A 29 9.20 -15.63 7.32
C GLY A 29 10.38 -15.86 6.39
N ASN A 30 10.16 -15.85 5.08
CA ASN A 30 11.19 -16.02 4.07
C ASN A 30 12.23 -14.90 4.08
N MET A 31 11.81 -13.66 4.33
CA MET A 31 12.69 -12.49 4.36
C MET A 31 13.39 -12.28 5.71
N GLY A 32 12.97 -12.99 6.76
CA GLY A 32 13.47 -12.77 8.13
C GLY A 32 13.18 -11.37 8.67
N ARG A 33 12.04 -10.78 8.26
CA ARG A 33 11.62 -9.41 8.59
C ARG A 33 10.28 -9.43 9.33
N SER A 34 9.94 -8.33 10.00
CA SER A 34 8.59 -8.20 10.56
C SER A 34 7.55 -8.01 9.44
N GLU A 35 6.31 -8.45 9.67
CA GLU A 35 5.20 -8.23 8.73
C GLU A 35 5.06 -6.73 8.40
N GLY A 36 5.23 -5.85 9.39
CA GLY A 36 5.21 -4.40 9.22
C GLY A 36 6.31 -3.89 8.28
N ASP A 37 7.55 -4.37 8.43
CA ASP A 37 8.65 -3.97 7.53
C ASP A 37 8.39 -4.43 6.09
N VAL A 38 7.82 -5.62 5.91
CA VAL A 38 7.47 -6.12 4.58
C VAL A 38 6.37 -5.27 3.94
N VAL A 39 5.35 -4.88 4.71
CA VAL A 39 4.31 -3.95 4.24
C VAL A 39 4.89 -2.59 3.90
N GLU A 40 5.80 -2.04 4.71
CA GLU A 40 6.45 -0.76 4.42
C GLU A 40 7.25 -0.80 3.12
N VAL A 41 8.05 -1.86 2.90
CA VAL A 41 8.83 -2.04 1.67
C VAL A 41 7.90 -2.23 0.47
N ALA A 42 6.81 -2.98 0.62
CA ALA A 42 5.83 -3.16 -0.44
C ALA A 42 5.17 -1.83 -0.82
N LEU A 43 4.75 -1.02 0.16
CA LEU A 43 4.16 0.29 -0.09
C LEU A 43 5.15 1.29 -0.69
N ASP A 44 6.40 1.34 -0.20
CA ASP A 44 7.45 2.19 -0.79
C ASP A 44 7.71 1.79 -2.24
N ARG A 45 7.77 0.48 -2.52
CA ARG A 45 7.97 -0.02 -3.88
C ARG A 45 6.78 0.29 -4.78
N MET A 46 5.56 0.07 -4.31
CA MET A 46 4.33 0.42 -5.03
C MET A 46 4.30 1.91 -5.34
N TYR A 47 4.53 2.78 -4.34
CA TYR A 47 4.52 4.23 -4.54
C TYR A 47 5.62 4.70 -5.50
N ARG A 48 6.82 4.10 -5.43
CA ARG A 48 7.90 4.40 -6.38
C ARG A 48 7.57 3.92 -7.78
N GLU A 49 6.95 2.74 -7.91
CA GLU A 49 6.50 2.20 -9.19
C GLU A 49 5.34 3.03 -9.75
N GLU A 50 4.42 3.52 -8.91
CA GLU A 50 3.38 4.49 -9.27
C GLU A 50 3.98 5.82 -9.73
N ILE A 51 5.05 6.33 -9.12
CA ILE A 51 5.71 7.54 -9.65
C ILE A 51 6.42 7.24 -10.97
N ARG A 52 7.10 6.09 -11.06
CA ARG A 52 7.90 5.72 -12.23
C ARG A 52 7.04 5.36 -13.45
N PHE A 53 5.89 4.75 -13.23
CA PHE A 53 4.98 4.22 -14.25
C PHE A 53 3.61 4.92 -14.24
N GLY A 54 3.36 5.87 -13.34
CA GLY A 54 2.10 6.61 -13.25
C GLY A 54 1.80 7.44 -14.49
N ASN A 55 2.84 7.83 -15.23
CA ASN A 55 2.70 8.44 -16.55
C ASN A 55 2.49 7.41 -17.68
N LEU A 56 2.69 6.12 -17.43
CA LEU A 56 2.50 5.02 -18.40
C LEU A 56 1.15 4.32 -18.24
N MET A 57 0.51 4.38 -17.06
CA MET A 57 -0.78 3.75 -16.76
C MET A 57 -1.98 4.70 -16.94
N ILE A 58 -1.76 6.00 -17.05
CA ILE A 58 -2.74 6.87 -17.71
C ILE A 58 -2.60 6.57 -19.20
N SER A 59 -3.36 5.60 -19.69
CA SER A 59 -3.62 5.46 -21.13
C SER A 59 -3.85 6.85 -21.70
N GLU A 60 -3.09 7.21 -22.74
CA GLU A 60 -3.11 8.52 -23.39
C GLU A 60 -4.54 9.09 -23.45
N GLY A 61 -4.87 10.05 -22.55
CA GLY A 61 -6.11 10.82 -22.61
C GLY A 61 -7.06 10.78 -21.41
N GLN A 62 -6.91 9.89 -20.41
CA GLN A 62 -7.82 9.92 -19.24
C GLN A 62 -7.33 10.86 -18.15
N LYS A 63 -8.15 11.86 -17.81
CA LYS A 63 -7.87 12.75 -16.67
C LYS A 63 -8.27 12.01 -15.38
N PRO A 64 -7.62 12.30 -14.23
CA PRO A 64 -8.02 11.71 -12.95
C PRO A 64 -9.49 12.00 -12.59
N GLU A 65 -10.06 13.04 -13.18
CA GLU A 65 -11.46 13.46 -13.12
C GLU A 65 -12.44 12.39 -13.64
N ASP A 66 -12.02 11.55 -14.59
CA ASP A 66 -12.88 10.56 -15.27
C ASP A 66 -13.20 9.33 -14.39
N ASN A 67 -12.47 9.13 -13.28
CA ASN A 67 -12.71 8.01 -12.36
C ASN A 67 -13.78 8.30 -11.29
N TYR A 68 -14.29 9.53 -11.19
CA TYR A 68 -15.35 9.88 -10.24
C TYR A 68 -16.72 9.85 -10.92
N ASN A 69 -17.31 8.67 -11.03
CA ASN A 69 -18.71 8.53 -11.41
C ASN A 69 -19.61 8.78 -10.19
N VAL A 70 -19.77 10.06 -9.80
CA VAL A 70 -20.78 10.46 -8.83
C VAL A 70 -22.12 10.37 -9.56
N GLY A 71 -22.79 9.22 -9.43
CA GLY A 71 -24.13 9.04 -9.96
C GLY A 71 -25.02 10.19 -9.50
N MET A 72 -25.34 11.10 -10.41
CA MET A 72 -26.35 12.13 -10.21
C MET A 72 -27.66 11.38 -9.95
N LYS A 73 -28.10 11.37 -8.69
CA LYS A 73 -29.52 11.20 -8.39
C LYS A 73 -30.20 12.49 -8.80
N GLU A 74 -30.76 12.50 -10.00
CA GLU A 74 -31.88 13.39 -10.33
C GLU A 74 -33.09 12.96 -9.48
N GLY A 75 -33.77 13.95 -8.91
CA GLY A 75 -34.95 13.81 -8.06
C GLY A 75 -35.14 15.01 -7.16
#